data_AF-A0A259HHD0-F1
#
_entry.id   AF-A0A259HHD0-F1
#
_cell.length_a   1.000
_cell.length_b   1.000
_cell.length_c   1.000
_cell.angle_alpha   90.00
_cell.angle_beta   90.00
_cell.angle_gamma   90.00
#
_symmetry.space_group_name_H-M   'P 1'
#
loop_
_entity.id
_entity.type
_entity.pdbx_description
1 polymer ?
#
loop_
_entity_poly.entity_id
_entity_poly.type
_entity_poly.pdbx_seq_one_letter_code
_entity_poly.pdbx_strand_id
1 'polypeptide(L)'
;MALKDHLEFWIVKVYHAAFFIIIPIYALGWLPWLVGFSIMSMVAGFILSIVFQLAHTVEHTEFPVADITSQQLPDEFAAHQIKTTANFATRNKLVSWLVGGLNFQIEHHLFPKISHVHYPAISNIVRTVCAEYQLQYIEYPTMRRAVVAHVRFLRDLGRAD
;
A
#
# COMPACT_ATOMS: atom_id res chain seq x y z
N MET A 1 -6.05 -5.82 -26.59
CA MET A 1 -5.75 -4.39 -26.37
C MET A 1 -5.96 -3.66 -27.67
N ALA A 2 -6.53 -2.46 -27.62
CA ALA A 2 -6.66 -1.64 -28.81
C ALA A 2 -5.27 -1.17 -29.29
N LEU A 3 -5.14 -0.84 -30.58
CA LEU A 3 -3.89 -0.29 -31.12
C LEU A 3 -3.41 0.93 -30.32
N LYS A 4 -4.36 1.78 -29.88
CA LYS A 4 -4.08 2.94 -29.03
C LYS A 4 -3.36 2.55 -27.72
N ASP A 5 -3.84 1.52 -27.03
CA ASP A 5 -3.25 1.05 -25.77
C ASP A 5 -1.81 0.57 -25.99
N HIS A 6 -1.55 -0.11 -27.10
CA HIS A 6 -0.21 -0.54 -27.47
C HIS A 6 0.71 0.64 -27.76
N LEU A 7 0.24 1.66 -28.48
CA LEU A 7 1.03 2.87 -28.76
C LEU A 7 1.36 3.61 -27.46
N GLU A 8 0.38 3.83 -26.60
CA GLU A 8 0.57 4.48 -25.31
C GLU A 8 1.59 3.72 -24.45
N PHE A 9 1.44 2.40 -24.35
CA PHE A 9 2.37 1.55 -23.62
C PHE A 9 3.82 1.71 -24.12
N TRP A 10 4.05 1.57 -25.44
CA TRP A 10 5.39 1.63 -25.99
C TRP A 10 6.00 3.03 -25.92
N ILE A 11 5.22 4.09 -26.11
CA ILE A 11 5.69 5.47 -25.95
C ILE A 11 6.17 5.70 -24.52
N VAL A 12 5.40 5.27 -23.51
CA VAL A 12 5.78 5.41 -22.10
C VAL A 12 7.05 4.61 -21.78
N LYS A 13 7.20 3.40 -22.34
CA LYS A 13 8.41 2.59 -22.17
C LYS A 13 9.65 3.24 -22.78
N VAL A 14 9.54 3.76 -24.00
CA VAL A 14 10.64 4.47 -24.67
C VAL A 14 10.99 5.74 -23.91
N TYR A 15 10.00 6.52 -23.48
CA TYR A 15 10.19 7.70 -22.64
C TYR A 15 10.94 7.34 -21.34
N HIS A 16 10.49 6.31 -20.63
CA HIS A 16 11.14 5.87 -19.40
C HIS A 16 12.60 5.44 -19.62
N ALA A 17 12.85 4.61 -20.63
CA ALA A 17 14.22 4.18 -20.96
C ALA A 17 15.11 5.37 -21.37
N ALA A 18 14.58 6.32 -22.16
CA ALA A 18 15.32 7.50 -22.55
C ALA A 18 15.73 8.35 -21.33
N PHE A 19 14.78 8.67 -20.45
CA PHE A 19 15.00 9.61 -19.34
C PHE A 19 15.73 9.01 -18.14
N PHE A 20 15.45 7.76 -17.77
CA PHE A 20 16.01 7.15 -16.55
C PHE A 20 17.23 6.27 -16.81
N ILE A 21 17.50 5.91 -18.08
CA ILE A 21 18.60 5.02 -18.45
C ILE A 21 19.54 5.71 -19.45
N ILE A 22 19.07 6.00 -20.67
CA ILE A 22 19.94 6.42 -21.78
C ILE A 22 20.57 7.80 -21.54
N ILE A 23 19.76 8.82 -21.25
CA ILE A 23 20.24 10.19 -21.04
C ILE A 23 21.21 10.28 -19.85
N PRO A 24 20.92 9.71 -18.66
CA PRO A 24 21.86 9.71 -17.55
C PRO A 24 23.17 8.97 -17.84
N ILE A 25 23.12 7.82 -18.52
CA ILE A 25 24.35 7.09 -18.92
C ILE A 25 25.18 7.94 -19.88
N TYR A 26 24.53 8.57 -20.87
CA TYR A 26 25.22 9.43 -21.84
C TYR A 26 25.84 10.67 -21.18
N ALA A 27 25.12 11.32 -20.26
CA ALA A 27 25.55 12.56 -19.62
C ALA A 27 26.56 12.36 -18.48
N LEU A 28 26.44 11.27 -17.70
CA LEU A 28 27.20 11.05 -16.47
C LEU A 28 28.15 9.84 -16.54
N GLY A 29 28.00 8.99 -17.56
CA GLY A 29 28.71 7.73 -17.69
C GLY A 29 28.00 6.57 -16.99
N TRP A 30 28.38 5.35 -17.38
CA TRP A 30 27.77 4.10 -16.89
C TRP A 30 27.86 3.94 -15.37
N LEU A 31 29.05 4.13 -14.78
CA LEU A 31 29.26 3.83 -13.36
C LEU A 31 28.47 4.77 -12.42
N PRO A 32 28.50 6.11 -12.60
CA PRO A 32 27.66 7.01 -11.79
C PRO A 32 26.16 6.74 -11.97
N TRP A 33 25.70 6.44 -13.20
CA TRP A 33 24.33 6.03 -13.44
C TRP A 33 23.97 4.76 -12.67
N LEU A 34 24.79 3.71 -12.76
CA LEU A 34 24.51 2.42 -12.12
C LEU A 34 24.36 2.58 -10.61
N VAL A 35 25.27 3.34 -9.99
CA VAL A 35 25.22 3.63 -8.55
C VAL A 35 23.97 4.45 -8.20
N GLY A 36 23.72 5.55 -8.91
CA GLY A 36 22.57 6.42 -8.65
C GLY A 36 21.23 5.72 -8.86
N PHE A 37 21.10 4.98 -9.97
CA PHE A 37 19.92 4.19 -10.29
C PHE A 37 19.68 3.11 -9.24
N SER A 38 20.73 2.38 -8.81
CA SER A 38 20.61 1.36 -7.78
C SER A 38 20.13 1.94 -6.45
N ILE A 39 20.73 3.06 -6.00
CA ILE A 39 20.32 3.74 -4.76
C ILE A 39 18.87 4.22 -4.88
N MET A 40 18.51 4.89 -5.96
CA MET A 40 17.15 5.37 -6.21
C MET A 40 16.14 4.21 -6.17
N SER A 41 16.41 3.12 -6.90
CA SER A 41 15.54 1.94 -6.94
C SER A 41 15.41 1.26 -5.59
N MET A 42 16.51 1.13 -4.83
CA MET A 42 16.46 0.55 -3.48
C MET A 42 15.65 1.42 -2.53
N VAL A 43 15.85 2.74 -2.54
CA VAL A 43 15.12 3.67 -1.67
C VAL A 43 13.64 3.71 -2.03
N ALA A 44 13.31 3.86 -3.31
CA ALA A 44 11.92 3.87 -3.77
C ALA A 44 11.23 2.53 -3.48
N GLY A 45 11.91 1.40 -3.76
CA GLY A 45 11.43 0.07 -3.47
C GLY A 45 11.19 -0.15 -1.97
N PHE A 46 12.12 0.28 -1.12
CA PHE A 46 11.96 0.19 0.33
C PHE A 46 10.81 1.04 0.85
N ILE A 47 10.66 2.28 0.38
CA ILE A 47 9.54 3.15 0.76
C ILE A 47 8.21 2.54 0.32
N LEU A 48 8.11 2.07 -0.92
CA LEU A 48 6.90 1.44 -1.42
C LEU A 48 6.56 0.17 -0.62
N SER A 49 7.57 -0.68 -0.39
CA SER A 49 7.47 -1.90 0.40
C SER A 49 6.92 -1.59 1.79
N ILE A 50 7.55 -0.67 2.54
CA ILE A 50 7.15 -0.40 3.93
C ILE A 50 5.76 0.22 4.00
N VAL A 51 5.40 1.16 3.13
CA VAL A 51 4.08 1.80 3.19
C VAL A 51 2.96 0.79 2.94
N PHE A 52 3.07 -0.05 1.90
CA PHE A 52 2.02 -1.02 1.56
C PHE A 52 1.98 -2.22 2.51
N GLN A 53 3.13 -2.71 2.98
CA GLN A 53 3.18 -3.84 3.91
C GLN A 53 2.55 -3.51 5.25
N LEU A 54 2.77 -2.30 5.77
CA LEU A 54 2.15 -1.85 7.02
C LEU A 54 0.64 -1.70 6.91
N ALA A 55 0.13 -1.55 5.69
CA ALA A 55 -1.28 -1.37 5.41
C ALA A 55 -2.04 -2.69 5.15
N HIS A 56 -1.34 -3.79 4.86
CA HIS A 56 -1.97 -5.05 4.42
C HIS A 56 -1.40 -6.33 5.07
N THR A 57 -0.17 -6.32 5.56
CA THR A 57 0.54 -7.53 6.01
C THR A 57 0.99 -7.38 7.46
N VAL A 58 0.05 -7.20 8.37
CA VAL A 58 0.33 -6.94 9.79
C VAL A 58 -0.45 -7.92 10.66
N GLU A 59 -0.19 -7.91 11.97
CA GLU A 59 -1.04 -8.68 12.89
C GLU A 59 -2.52 -8.27 12.68
N HIS A 60 -3.41 -9.26 12.78
CA HIS A 60 -4.88 -9.14 12.65
C HIS A 60 -5.45 -8.92 11.25
N THR A 61 -4.67 -8.58 10.22
CA THR A 61 -5.21 -8.54 8.86
C THR A 61 -5.51 -9.95 8.37
N GLU A 62 -6.65 -10.13 7.72
CA GLU A 62 -7.08 -11.42 7.19
C GLU A 62 -6.69 -11.58 5.71
N PHE A 63 -6.50 -12.83 5.28
CA PHE A 63 -6.25 -13.21 3.89
C PHE A 63 -7.29 -14.24 3.46
N PRO A 64 -8.57 -13.83 3.32
CA PRO A 64 -9.65 -14.77 3.02
C PRO A 64 -9.44 -15.43 1.66
N VAL A 65 -9.66 -16.74 1.61
CA VAL A 65 -9.60 -17.53 0.39
C VAL A 65 -11.00 -17.62 -0.20
N ALA A 66 -11.12 -17.47 -1.52
CA ALA A 66 -12.39 -17.63 -2.19
C ALA A 66 -12.87 -19.08 -2.10
N ASP A 67 -14.17 -19.28 -1.92
CA ASP A 67 -14.76 -20.60 -2.00
C ASP A 67 -14.63 -21.14 -3.43
N ILE A 68 -14.05 -22.33 -3.57
CA ILE A 68 -13.69 -22.92 -4.86
C ILE A 68 -14.95 -23.21 -5.70
N THR A 69 -16.06 -23.55 -5.04
CA THR A 69 -17.29 -23.96 -5.73
C THR A 69 -18.08 -22.77 -6.24
N SER A 70 -18.30 -21.77 -5.38
CA SER A 70 -19.07 -20.56 -5.68
C SER A 70 -18.25 -19.45 -6.34
N GLN A 71 -16.91 -19.55 -6.32
CA GLN A 71 -15.98 -18.54 -6.80
C GLN A 71 -16.17 -17.16 -6.13
N GLN A 72 -16.60 -17.15 -4.88
CA GLN A 72 -16.90 -15.93 -4.12
C GLN A 72 -16.04 -15.84 -2.86
N LEU A 73 -15.72 -14.62 -2.47
CA LEU A 73 -15.14 -14.33 -1.16
C LEU A 73 -16.23 -14.42 -0.08
N PRO A 74 -15.88 -14.79 1.16
CA PRO A 74 -16.85 -14.95 2.23
C PRO A 74 -17.46 -13.61 2.70
N ASP A 75 -16.73 -12.51 2.54
CA ASP A 75 -17.14 -11.19 3.01
C ASP A 75 -17.71 -10.34 1.86
N GLU A 76 -18.69 -9.51 2.20
CA GLU A 76 -19.10 -8.41 1.33
C GLU A 76 -17.97 -7.36 1.22
N PHE A 77 -18.04 -6.51 0.19
CA PHE A 77 -16.97 -5.57 -0.17
C PHE A 77 -16.41 -4.76 1.01
N ALA A 78 -17.25 -4.10 1.80
CA ALA A 78 -16.80 -3.18 2.85
C ALA A 78 -16.14 -3.93 4.02
N ALA A 79 -16.79 -4.99 4.52
CA ALA A 79 -16.24 -5.89 5.52
C ALA A 79 -14.89 -6.47 5.06
N HIS A 80 -14.78 -6.88 3.79
CA HIS A 80 -13.53 -7.34 3.21
C HIS A 80 -12.44 -6.26 3.25
N GLN A 81 -12.73 -5.01 2.84
CA GLN A 81 -11.74 -3.93 2.93
C GLN A 81 -11.31 -3.69 4.37
N ILE A 82 -12.23 -3.70 5.34
CA ILE A 82 -11.92 -3.47 6.76
C ILE A 82 -11.03 -4.59 7.34
N LYS A 83 -11.33 -5.85 7.02
CA LYS A 83 -10.59 -7.01 7.54
C LYS A 83 -9.21 -7.21 6.91
N THR A 84 -9.05 -6.80 5.65
CA THR A 84 -7.81 -7.03 4.87
C THR A 84 -6.88 -5.81 4.83
N THR A 85 -7.24 -4.73 5.52
CA THR A 85 -6.42 -3.52 5.57
C THR A 85 -6.25 -3.01 7.00
N ALA A 86 -5.20 -2.23 7.22
CA ALA A 86 -4.87 -1.63 8.50
C ALA A 86 -4.44 -0.18 8.32
N ASN A 87 -4.80 0.65 9.28
CA ASN A 87 -4.32 2.01 9.40
C ASN A 87 -3.08 2.09 10.28
N PHE A 88 -2.24 3.11 10.08
CA PHE A 88 -1.08 3.32 10.92
C PHE A 88 -0.76 4.80 11.10
N ALA A 89 -0.25 5.19 12.27
CA ALA A 89 0.23 6.56 12.53
C ALA A 89 -0.72 7.69 12.09
N THR A 90 -2.04 7.47 12.11
CA THR A 90 -3.09 8.37 11.58
C THR A 90 -3.05 9.77 12.18
N ARG A 91 -2.58 9.89 13.42
CA ARG A 91 -2.42 11.17 14.15
C ARG A 91 -1.12 11.89 13.84
N ASN A 92 -0.18 11.28 13.12
CA ASN A 92 1.10 11.88 12.77
C ASN A 92 1.00 12.60 11.41
N LYS A 93 0.83 13.92 11.48
CA LYS A 93 0.69 14.78 10.29
C LYS A 93 1.86 14.69 9.32
N LEU A 94 3.09 14.51 9.81
CA LEU A 94 4.26 14.37 8.96
C LEU A 94 4.20 13.07 8.16
N VAL A 95 3.85 11.96 8.82
CA VAL A 95 3.68 10.67 8.14
C VAL A 95 2.56 10.77 7.12
N SER A 96 1.38 11.28 7.52
CA SER A 96 0.23 11.41 6.61
C SER A 96 0.55 12.25 5.38
N TRP A 97 1.37 13.30 5.51
CA TRP A 97 1.82 14.09 4.37
C TRP A 97 2.81 13.32 3.49
N LEU A 98 3.83 12.69 4.09
CA LEU A 98 4.86 11.95 3.36
C LEU A 98 4.30 10.78 2.54
N VAL A 99 3.28 10.09 3.06
CA VAL A 99 2.67 8.93 2.38
C VAL A 99 1.41 9.29 1.59
N GLY A 100 1.07 10.58 1.47
CA GLY A 100 -0.09 11.04 0.72
C GLY A 100 -1.43 10.49 1.24
N GLY A 101 -1.53 10.24 2.55
CA GLY A 101 -2.73 9.69 3.19
C GLY A 101 -2.91 8.17 3.11
N LEU A 102 -1.98 7.41 2.52
CA LEU A 102 -2.00 5.93 2.48
C LEU A 102 -1.94 5.26 3.87
N ASN A 103 -1.68 6.03 4.91
CA ASN A 103 -1.73 5.55 6.28
C ASN A 103 -3.17 5.42 6.84
N PHE A 104 -4.15 5.87 6.05
CA PHE A 104 -5.59 5.65 6.18
C PHE A 104 -6.08 4.67 5.10
N GLN A 105 -5.48 3.47 5.05
CA GLN A 105 -5.75 2.48 4.02
C GLN A 105 -7.19 1.96 4.04
N ILE A 106 -7.80 1.81 5.22
CA ILE A 106 -9.20 1.39 5.35
C ILE A 106 -10.10 2.38 4.60
N GLU A 107 -9.93 3.68 4.84
CA GLU A 107 -10.73 4.72 4.20
C GLU A 107 -10.39 4.88 2.71
N HIS A 108 -9.12 4.71 2.34
CA HIS A 108 -8.68 4.73 0.94
C HIS A 108 -9.41 3.65 0.10
N HIS A 109 -9.52 2.44 0.65
CA HIS A 109 -10.17 1.32 -0.01
C HIS A 109 -11.71 1.42 0.00
N LEU A 110 -12.30 1.90 1.08
CA LEU A 110 -13.76 2.10 1.16
C LEU A 110 -14.23 3.26 0.29
N PHE A 111 -13.43 4.33 0.19
CA PHE A 111 -13.81 5.58 -0.47
C PHE A 111 -12.73 6.09 -1.45
N PRO A 112 -12.39 5.33 -2.50
CA PRO A 112 -11.27 5.65 -3.40
C PRO A 112 -11.47 6.93 -4.20
N LYS A 113 -12.69 7.46 -4.26
CA LYS A 113 -13.05 8.71 -4.95
C LYS A 113 -13.00 9.94 -4.04
N ILE A 114 -12.78 9.77 -2.74
CA ILE A 114 -12.70 10.87 -1.79
C ILE A 114 -11.24 11.27 -1.57
N SER A 115 -10.98 12.57 -1.56
CA SER A 115 -9.64 13.10 -1.27
C SER A 115 -9.17 12.73 0.13
N HIS A 116 -7.89 12.36 0.23
CA HIS A 116 -7.27 11.89 1.48
C HIS A 116 -7.30 12.93 2.62
N VAL A 117 -7.48 14.21 2.31
CA VAL A 117 -7.65 15.27 3.31
C VAL A 117 -8.88 15.04 4.21
N HIS A 118 -9.87 14.27 3.73
CA HIS A 118 -11.08 13.94 4.47
C HIS A 118 -10.96 12.64 5.28
N TYR A 119 -9.96 11.80 5.02
CA TYR A 119 -9.79 10.51 5.70
C TYR A 119 -9.71 10.62 7.23
N PRO A 120 -9.07 11.63 7.84
CA PRO A 120 -9.12 11.78 9.30
C PRO A 120 -10.54 11.91 9.86
N ALA A 121 -11.42 12.66 9.20
CA ALA A 121 -12.80 12.80 9.64
C ALA A 121 -13.59 11.50 9.40
N ILE A 122 -13.43 10.90 8.21
CA ILE A 122 -14.10 9.66 7.81
C ILE A 122 -13.69 8.50 8.72
N SER A 123 -12.43 8.43 9.13
CA SER A 123 -11.91 7.37 9.99
C SER A 123 -12.63 7.27 11.33
N ASN A 124 -13.11 8.40 11.87
CA ASN A 124 -13.90 8.40 13.10
C ASN A 124 -15.29 7.81 12.85
N ILE A 125 -15.89 8.08 11.70
CA ILE A 125 -17.19 7.52 11.30
C ILE A 125 -17.06 6.02 11.07
N VAL A 126 -16.08 5.60 10.27
CA VAL A 126 -15.82 4.18 9.97
C VAL A 126 -15.57 3.39 11.24
N ARG A 127 -14.80 3.93 12.19
CA ARG A 127 -14.56 3.27 13.48
C ARG A 127 -15.85 3.04 14.28
N THR A 128 -16.75 4.02 14.31
CA THR A 128 -18.06 3.87 14.98
C THR A 128 -18.89 2.79 14.30
N VAL A 129 -18.96 2.79 12.96
CA VAL A 129 -19.68 1.76 12.21
C VAL A 129 -19.07 0.38 12.42
N CYS A 130 -17.74 0.25 12.43
CA CYS A 130 -17.08 -1.01 12.73
C CYS A 130 -17.52 -1.56 14.10
N ALA A 131 -17.64 -0.70 15.12
CA ALA A 131 -18.14 -1.11 16.43
C ALA A 131 -19.60 -1.58 16.41
N GLU A 132 -20.47 -0.91 15.64
CA GLU A 132 -21.87 -1.29 15.46
C GLU A 132 -22.04 -2.67 14.79
N TYR A 133 -21.20 -2.96 13.79
CA TYR A 133 -21.22 -4.20 13.02
C TYR A 133 -20.26 -5.27 13.55
N GLN A 134 -19.65 -5.05 14.71
CA GLN A 134 -18.69 -5.97 15.36
C GLN A 134 -17.50 -6.34 14.45
N LEU A 135 -17.06 -5.40 13.61
CA LEU A 135 -15.87 -5.53 12.77
C LEU A 135 -14.66 -4.92 13.48
N GLN A 136 -13.50 -5.60 13.39
CA GLN A 136 -12.27 -5.09 13.97
C GLN A 136 -11.69 -3.95 13.11
N TYR A 137 -11.69 -2.73 13.65
CA TYR A 137 -10.99 -1.60 13.03
C TYR A 137 -9.49 -1.65 13.38
N ILE A 138 -8.65 -2.12 12.46
CA ILE A 138 -7.21 -2.32 12.69
C ILE A 138 -6.46 -0.99 12.53
N GLU A 139 -5.91 -0.46 13.62
CA GLU A 139 -5.11 0.76 13.58
C GLU A 139 -3.92 0.68 14.55
N TYR A 140 -2.72 0.96 14.04
CA TYR A 140 -1.50 1.08 14.82
C TYR A 140 -1.20 2.56 15.14
N PRO A 141 -1.10 2.98 16.42
CA PRO A 141 -0.92 4.39 16.78
C PRO A 141 0.35 5.05 16.24
N THR A 142 1.37 4.27 15.88
CA THR A 142 2.66 4.77 15.37
C THR A 142 3.21 3.85 14.29
N MET A 143 4.03 4.41 13.39
CA MET A 143 4.76 3.63 12.36
C MET A 143 5.55 2.48 12.98
N ARG A 144 6.28 2.75 14.08
CA ARG A 144 7.07 1.73 14.77
C ARG A 144 6.22 0.54 15.22
N ARG A 145 5.03 0.78 15.76
CA ARG A 145 4.12 -0.30 16.18
C ARG A 145 3.65 -1.13 14.99
N ALA A 146 3.30 -0.48 13.88
CA ALA A 146 2.95 -1.18 12.64
C ALA A 146 4.11 -2.04 12.12
N VAL A 147 5.35 -1.53 12.13
CA VAL A 147 6.55 -2.29 11.75
C VAL A 147 6.76 -3.51 12.63
N VAL A 148 6.62 -3.35 13.95
CA VAL A 148 6.73 -4.47 14.88
C VAL A 148 5.65 -5.52 14.60
N ALA A 149 4.42 -5.10 14.33
CA ALA A 149 3.33 -6.00 13.97
C ALA A 149 3.60 -6.73 12.65
N HIS A 150 4.08 -6.03 11.61
CA HIS A 150 4.50 -6.65 10.35
C HIS A 150 5.57 -7.72 10.56
N VAL A 151 6.64 -7.41 11.31
CA VAL A 151 7.72 -8.36 11.58
C VAL A 151 7.23 -9.58 12.37
N ARG A 152 6.32 -9.39 13.34
CA ARG A 152 5.71 -10.52 14.06
C ARG A 152 4.85 -11.37 13.16
N PHE A 153 4.00 -10.75 12.33
CA PHE A 153 3.18 -11.44 11.35
C PHE A 153 4.05 -12.27 10.39
N LEU A 154 5.13 -11.71 9.85
CA LEU A 154 6.08 -12.46 9.01
C LEU A 154 6.75 -13.61 9.76
N ARG A 155 7.14 -13.40 11.02
CA ARG A 155 7.73 -14.45 11.85
C ARG A 155 6.74 -15.59 12.08
N ASP A 156 5.47 -15.27 12.31
CA ASP A 156 4.43 -16.25 12.57
C ASP A 156 4.07 -17.00 11.27
N LEU A 157 4.04 -16.33 10.10
CA LEU A 157 3.96 -17.00 8.79
C LEU A 157 5.18 -17.90 8.48
N GLY A 158 6.37 -17.50 8.93
CA GLY A 158 7.60 -18.27 8.75
C GLY A 158 7.74 -19.45 9.72
N ARG A 159 6.92 -19.49 10.76
CA ARG A 159 6.75 -20.64 11.65
C ARG A 159 5.59 -21.46 11.08
N ALA A 160 5.91 -22.38 10.19
CA ALA A 160 4.95 -23.42 9.84
C ALA A 160 4.53 -24.15 11.13
N ASP A 161 3.24 -24.44 11.26
CA ASP A 161 2.77 -25.57 12.08
C ASP A 161 3.28 -26.89 11.47
#